data_AF-A0AAU0BEX3-F1
#
_entry.id   AF-A0AAU0BEX3-F1
#
_cell.length_a   1.000
_cell.length_b   1.000
_cell.length_c   1.000
_cell.angle_alpha   90.00
_cell.angle_beta   90.00
_cell.angle_gamma   90.00
#
_symmetry.space_group_name_H-M   'P 1'
#
loop_
_entity.id
_entity.type
_entity.pdbx_description
1 polymer ?
#
loop_
_entity_poly.entity_id
_entity_poly.type
_entity_poly.pdbx_seq_one_letter_code
_entity_poly.pdbx_strand_id
1 'polypeptide(L)'
;MRSTAAAASGERAAVSYARAQTYRRCAMLAEAAPSATSIGDAELAEPGARAVVSQRARDHAAQLKACQHVGEGEYAQVDQLLRQAAASGNTGAQLELLGRRARLLLERQPAVAADARPQPLSPSDRADAEQVLADLEAMAMQGNRAAMPVLDQFVSSPLLATAEPLYGDAWRLVSQQPFGHPLPAAAPLRGEEMFEEMDAATEQQVVMLARELHASCCAH
;
A
#
# COMPACT_ATOMS: atom_id res chain seq x y z
N MET A 1 25.49 17.37 19.84
CA MET A 1 24.36 16.77 20.59
C MET A 1 23.07 16.56 19.77
N ARG A 2 22.88 17.16 18.58
CA ARG A 2 21.66 16.92 17.76
C ARG A 2 21.61 15.54 17.08
N SER A 3 22.74 14.97 16.66
CA SER A 3 22.77 13.69 15.94
C SER A 3 22.40 12.46 16.79
N THR A 4 22.72 12.47 18.09
CA THR A 4 22.40 11.35 19.00
C THR A 4 20.92 11.31 19.38
N ALA A 5 20.28 12.48 19.51
CA ALA A 5 18.85 12.58 19.79
C ALA A 5 17.99 12.11 18.60
N ALA A 6 18.38 12.46 17.36
CA ALA A 6 17.71 12.04 16.14
C ALA A 6 17.84 10.52 15.88
N ALA A 7 19.02 9.96 16.14
CA ALA A 7 19.24 8.51 16.06
C ALA A 7 18.38 7.75 17.09
N ALA A 8 18.34 8.23 18.34
CA ALA A 8 17.53 7.62 19.40
C ALA A 8 16.01 7.75 19.14
N SER A 9 15.55 8.85 18.51
CA SER A 9 14.15 8.96 18.10
C SER A 9 13.81 8.02 16.94
N GLY A 10 14.71 7.85 15.97
CA GLY A 10 14.52 6.92 14.85
C GLY A 10 14.44 5.46 15.31
N GLU A 11 15.29 5.05 16.24
CA GLU A 11 15.27 3.70 16.81
C GLU A 11 13.97 3.41 17.57
N ARG A 12 13.51 4.36 18.40
CA ARG A 12 12.20 4.25 19.06
C ARG A 12 11.05 4.17 18.07
N ALA A 13 11.10 4.96 16.99
CA ALA A 13 10.10 4.94 15.93
C ALA A 13 10.03 3.56 15.25
N ALA A 14 11.19 2.97 14.94
CA ALA A 14 11.29 1.64 14.38
C ALA A 14 10.74 0.56 15.33
N VAL A 15 11.05 0.64 16.63
CA VAL A 15 10.53 -0.29 17.64
C VAL A 15 9.01 -0.19 17.76
N SER A 16 8.46 1.03 17.85
CA SER A 16 7.00 1.23 17.91
C SER A 16 6.30 0.70 16.67
N TYR A 17 6.85 0.95 15.48
CA TYR A 17 6.31 0.44 14.22
C TYR A 17 6.37 -1.09 14.16
N ALA A 18 7.50 -1.70 14.50
CA ALA A 18 7.66 -3.16 14.52
C ALA A 18 6.69 -3.83 15.50
N ARG A 19 6.44 -3.20 16.65
CA ARG A 19 5.46 -3.66 17.63
C ARG A 19 4.03 -3.59 17.07
N ALA A 20 3.65 -2.46 16.45
CA ALA A 20 2.36 -2.32 15.79
C ALA A 20 2.14 -3.41 14.73
N GLN A 21 3.16 -3.71 13.92
CA GLN A 21 3.07 -4.76 12.90
C GLN A 21 2.90 -6.16 13.51
N THR A 22 3.59 -6.45 14.62
CA THR A 22 3.43 -7.71 15.32
C THR A 22 2.02 -7.86 15.87
N TYR A 23 1.49 -6.83 16.54
CA TYR A 23 0.12 -6.85 17.08
C TYR A 23 -0.92 -7.03 15.98
N ARG A 24 -0.78 -6.32 14.86
CA ARG A 24 -1.70 -6.47 13.71
C ARG A 24 -1.66 -7.88 13.11
N ARG A 25 -0.47 -8.47 12.94
CA ARG A 25 -0.34 -9.86 12.46
C ARG A 25 -1.01 -10.85 13.41
N CYS A 26 -0.84 -10.67 14.72
CA CYS A 26 -1.49 -11.51 15.70
C CYS A 26 -3.02 -11.37 15.69
N ALA A 27 -3.55 -10.16 15.52
CA ALA A 27 -4.99 -9.94 15.36
C ALA A 27 -5.54 -10.71 14.15
N MET A 28 -4.89 -10.58 12.99
CA MET A 28 -5.32 -11.31 11.78
C MET A 28 -5.27 -12.84 11.95
N LEU A 29 -4.26 -13.37 12.67
CA LEU A 29 -4.19 -14.80 12.97
C LEU A 29 -5.29 -15.27 13.92
N ALA A 30 -5.67 -14.43 14.89
CA ALA A 30 -6.77 -14.72 15.80
C ALA A 30 -8.12 -14.70 15.07
N GLU A 31 -8.34 -13.77 14.14
CA GLU A 31 -9.53 -13.68 13.30
C GLU A 31 -9.61 -14.81 12.27
N ALA A 32 -8.48 -15.21 11.69
CA ALA A 32 -8.39 -16.27 10.69
C ALA A 32 -8.40 -17.69 11.27
N ALA A 33 -8.33 -17.84 12.60
CA ALA A 33 -8.38 -19.14 13.25
C ALA A 33 -9.71 -19.83 12.87
N PRO A 34 -9.69 -20.92 12.07
CA PRO A 34 -10.92 -21.55 11.66
C PRO A 34 -11.60 -22.16 12.89
N SER A 35 -12.91 -21.91 13.02
CA SER A 35 -13.81 -22.80 13.75
C SER A 35 -13.44 -24.22 13.36
N ALA A 36 -12.97 -25.01 14.32
CA ALA A 36 -12.32 -26.29 14.09
C ALA A 36 -13.23 -27.29 13.34
N THR A 37 -13.27 -27.28 12.01
CA THR A 37 -13.76 -28.40 11.21
C THR A 37 -13.36 -28.26 9.74
N SER A 38 -12.41 -29.10 9.32
CA SER A 38 -12.34 -29.80 8.03
C SER A 38 -10.88 -30.14 7.72
N ILE A 39 -10.41 -31.24 8.31
CA ILE A 39 -9.28 -31.97 7.75
C ILE A 39 -9.92 -32.94 6.75
N GLY A 40 -9.97 -32.52 5.49
CA GLY A 40 -10.39 -33.34 4.36
C GLY A 40 -9.29 -33.34 3.31
N ASP A 41 -8.67 -34.50 3.14
CA ASP A 41 -7.97 -35.00 1.95
C ASP A 41 -6.68 -34.31 1.50
N ALA A 42 -5.58 -34.73 2.14
CA ALA A 42 -4.24 -34.70 1.54
C ALA A 42 -3.82 -36.12 1.11
N GLU A 43 -4.63 -36.78 0.29
CA GLU A 43 -4.23 -38.02 -0.38
C GLU A 43 -3.75 -37.67 -1.79
N LEU A 44 -2.49 -38.03 -2.10
CA LEU A 44 -1.74 -37.78 -3.35
C LEU A 44 -1.04 -36.40 -3.47
N ALA A 45 -0.06 -36.14 -2.59
CA ALA A 45 0.90 -35.05 -2.79
C ALA A 45 2.34 -35.58 -2.82
N GLU A 46 3.09 -35.24 -3.88
CA GLU A 46 4.51 -35.51 -4.10
C GLU A 46 5.36 -35.25 -2.83
N PRO A 47 6.48 -35.96 -2.61
CA PRO A 47 7.31 -35.83 -1.41
C PRO A 47 7.71 -34.38 -1.06
N GLY A 48 7.97 -33.55 -2.09
CA GLY A 48 8.27 -32.13 -1.92
C GLY A 48 7.09 -31.29 -1.42
N ALA A 49 5.86 -31.61 -1.84
CA ALA A 49 4.66 -30.93 -1.37
C ALA A 49 4.39 -31.23 0.11
N ARG A 50 4.63 -32.47 0.57
CA ARG A 50 4.54 -32.84 1.99
C ARG A 50 5.57 -32.10 2.87
N ALA A 51 6.80 -31.92 2.37
CA ALA A 51 7.84 -31.16 3.07
C ALA A 51 7.47 -29.66 3.20
N VAL A 52 6.94 -29.05 2.14
CA VAL A 52 6.48 -27.65 2.17
C VAL A 52 5.27 -27.46 3.09
N VAL A 53 4.30 -28.38 3.07
CA VAL A 53 3.14 -28.35 3.98
C VAL A 53 3.57 -28.51 5.44
N SER A 54 4.48 -29.43 5.73
CA SER A 54 5.01 -29.61 7.11
C SER A 54 5.85 -28.42 7.59
N GLN A 55 6.57 -27.74 6.70
CA GLN A 55 7.26 -26.50 7.04
C GLN A 55 6.26 -25.38 7.36
N ARG A 56 5.26 -25.15 6.49
CA ARG A 56 4.21 -24.15 6.72
C ARG A 56 3.46 -24.39 8.02
N ALA A 57 3.14 -25.64 8.35
CA ALA A 57 2.48 -25.99 9.61
C ALA A 57 3.35 -25.65 10.83
N ARG A 58 4.66 -25.91 10.76
CA ARG A 58 5.60 -25.53 11.83
C ARG A 58 5.74 -24.01 11.97
N ASP A 59 5.84 -23.30 10.86
CA ASP A 59 5.92 -21.83 10.84
C ASP A 59 4.64 -21.20 11.41
N HIS A 60 3.47 -21.73 11.03
CA HIS A 60 2.18 -21.30 11.55
C HIS A 60 2.07 -21.57 13.07
N ALA A 61 2.46 -22.75 13.55
CA ALA A 61 2.47 -23.06 14.98
C ALA A 61 3.42 -22.15 15.77
N ALA A 62 4.59 -21.83 15.21
CA ALA A 62 5.53 -20.88 15.81
C ALA A 62 4.96 -19.47 15.88
N GLN A 63 4.23 -19.02 14.85
CA GLN A 63 3.55 -17.73 14.83
C GLN A 63 2.44 -17.65 15.88
N LEU A 64 1.59 -18.68 15.98
CA LEU A 64 0.55 -18.76 17.02
C LEU A 64 1.16 -18.69 18.42
N LYS A 65 2.27 -19.40 18.65
CA LYS A 65 3.00 -19.34 19.93
C LYS A 65 3.54 -17.93 20.22
N ALA A 66 4.06 -17.24 19.21
CA ALA A 66 4.52 -15.85 19.37
C ALA A 66 3.38 -14.87 19.70
N CYS A 67 2.16 -15.17 19.26
CA CYS A 67 0.96 -14.37 19.51
C CYS A 67 0.22 -14.71 20.82
N GLN A 68 0.66 -15.73 21.56
CA GLN A 68 -0.04 -16.21 22.77
C GLN A 68 -0.23 -15.14 23.85
N HIS A 69 0.61 -14.11 23.87
CA HIS A 69 0.56 -13.01 24.85
C HIS A 69 0.01 -11.70 24.29
N VAL A 70 -0.50 -11.70 23.06
CA VAL A 70 -1.08 -10.52 22.42
C VAL A 70 -2.60 -10.63 22.46
N GLY A 71 -3.26 -9.73 23.18
CA GLY A 71 -4.72 -9.72 23.33
C GLY A 71 -5.36 -8.45 22.79
N GLU A 72 -6.66 -8.31 23.07
CA GLU A 72 -7.47 -7.15 22.60
C GLU A 72 -6.89 -5.80 23.05
N GLY A 73 -6.30 -5.74 24.25
CA GLY A 73 -5.65 -4.54 24.77
C GLY A 73 -4.42 -4.11 23.95
N GLU A 74 -3.64 -5.05 23.46
CA GLU A 74 -2.51 -4.79 22.54
C GLU A 74 -3.00 -4.42 21.14
N TYR A 75 -4.09 -5.02 20.66
CA TYR A 75 -4.69 -4.66 19.37
C TYR A 75 -5.22 -3.22 19.37
N ALA A 76 -5.85 -2.78 20.45
CA ALA A 76 -6.30 -1.40 20.62
C ALA A 76 -5.16 -0.37 20.59
N GLN A 77 -3.91 -0.78 20.86
CA GLN A 77 -2.74 0.10 20.86
C GLN A 77 -2.11 0.29 19.47
N VAL A 78 -2.50 -0.50 18.46
CA VAL A 78 -1.89 -0.45 17.11
C VAL A 78 -1.91 0.97 16.54
N ASP A 79 -3.06 1.64 16.61
CA ASP A 79 -3.20 3.00 16.08
C ASP A 79 -2.34 4.02 16.81
N GLN A 80 -2.24 3.90 18.13
CA GLN A 80 -1.39 4.76 18.94
C GLN A 80 0.09 4.56 18.58
N LEU A 81 0.53 3.31 18.47
CA LEU A 81 1.91 2.98 18.11
C LEU A 81 2.27 3.47 16.70
N LEU A 82 1.35 3.36 15.75
CA LEU A 82 1.52 3.91 14.40
C LEU A 82 1.65 5.43 14.41
N ARG A 83 0.77 6.15 15.13
CA ARG A 83 0.83 7.61 15.24
C ARG A 83 2.13 8.08 15.90
N GLN A 84 2.58 7.39 16.95
CA GLN A 84 3.85 7.69 17.62
C GLN A 84 5.06 7.48 16.70
N ALA A 85 5.08 6.36 15.97
CA ALA A 85 6.13 6.05 15.02
C ALA A 85 6.15 7.06 13.86
N ALA A 86 4.97 7.41 13.32
CA ALA A 86 4.83 8.37 12.23
C ALA A 86 5.27 9.79 12.65
N ALA A 87 4.87 10.24 13.84
CA ALA A 87 5.30 11.52 14.43
C ALA A 87 6.82 11.57 14.67
N SER A 88 7.45 10.41 14.83
CA SER A 88 8.90 10.26 15.00
C SER A 88 9.65 10.03 13.67
N GLY A 89 8.96 10.15 12.53
CA GLY A 89 9.56 10.07 11.18
C GLY A 89 9.62 8.66 10.58
N ASN A 90 8.92 7.67 11.14
CA ASN A 90 8.87 6.34 10.53
C ASN A 90 7.99 6.36 9.26
N THR A 91 8.61 6.25 8.09
CA THR A 91 7.92 6.30 6.79
C THR A 91 6.93 5.16 6.60
N GLY A 92 7.20 3.96 7.13
CA GLY A 92 6.28 2.82 7.06
C GLY A 92 4.99 3.06 7.86
N ALA A 93 5.10 3.70 9.03
CA ALA A 93 3.95 4.10 9.84
C ALA A 93 3.15 5.23 9.20
N GLN A 94 3.84 6.24 8.63
CA GLN A 94 3.20 7.32 7.90
C GLN A 94 2.40 6.77 6.70
N LEU A 95 3.03 5.89 5.91
CA LEU A 95 2.37 5.24 4.77
C LEU A 95 1.16 4.41 5.20
N GLU A 96 1.26 3.67 6.30
CA GLU A 96 0.13 2.87 6.79
C GLU A 96 -1.05 3.75 7.21
N LEU A 97 -0.79 4.88 7.89
CA LEU A 97 -1.82 5.84 8.26
C LEU A 97 -2.43 6.52 7.02
N LEU A 98 -1.61 6.90 6.04
CA LEU A 98 -2.09 7.44 4.76
C LEU A 98 -2.95 6.44 4.01
N GLY A 99 -2.53 5.18 3.91
CA GLY A 99 -3.32 4.14 3.27
C GLY A 99 -4.66 3.87 3.98
N ARG A 100 -4.72 4.00 5.30
CA ARG A 100 -5.99 3.93 6.05
C ARG A 100 -6.90 5.11 5.73
N ARG A 101 -6.36 6.33 5.70
CA ARG A 101 -7.11 7.55 5.36
C ARG A 101 -7.62 7.49 3.92
N ALA A 102 -6.79 7.05 2.97
CA ALA A 102 -7.16 6.80 1.58
C ALA A 102 -8.34 5.82 1.49
N ARG A 103 -8.27 4.66 2.14
CA ARG A 103 -9.37 3.68 2.15
C ARG A 103 -10.67 4.25 2.72
N LEU A 104 -10.61 4.98 3.84
CA LEU A 104 -11.80 5.60 4.42
C LEU A 104 -12.44 6.61 3.46
N LEU A 105 -11.66 7.36 2.68
CA LEU A 105 -12.19 8.25 1.65
C LEU A 105 -12.82 7.47 0.50
N LEU A 106 -12.19 6.37 0.07
CA LEU A 106 -12.72 5.50 -0.98
C LEU A 106 -14.00 4.76 -0.56
N GLU A 107 -14.15 4.44 0.73
CA GLU A 107 -15.33 3.78 1.32
C GLU A 107 -16.51 4.75 1.54
N ARG A 108 -16.23 6.04 1.76
CA ARG A 108 -17.23 7.10 1.97
C ARG A 108 -18.00 7.50 0.72
N GLN A 109 -18.06 6.62 -0.29
CA GLN A 109 -18.79 6.89 -1.52
C GLN A 109 -20.20 7.39 -1.18
N PRO A 110 -20.62 8.54 -1.71
CA PRO A 110 -22.01 8.90 -1.63
C PRO A 110 -22.82 7.86 -2.39
N ALA A 111 -24.01 7.54 -1.86
CA ALA A 111 -24.96 6.68 -2.56
C ALA A 111 -25.09 7.15 -4.02
N VAL A 112 -25.10 6.20 -4.96
CA VAL A 112 -25.37 6.48 -6.37
C VAL A 112 -26.63 7.34 -6.43
N ALA A 113 -26.51 8.56 -6.94
CA ALA A 113 -27.64 9.45 -7.04
C ALA A 113 -28.72 8.82 -7.94
N ALA A 114 -29.96 9.27 -7.82
CA ALA A 114 -31.10 8.69 -8.56
C ALA A 114 -30.92 8.68 -10.09
N ASP A 115 -29.96 9.44 -10.62
CA ASP A 115 -29.57 9.55 -12.02
C ASP A 115 -28.36 8.66 -12.41
N ALA A 116 -27.97 7.72 -11.55
CA ALA A 116 -26.81 6.84 -11.72
C ALA A 116 -25.45 7.56 -11.80
N ARG A 117 -25.37 8.84 -11.43
CA ARG A 117 -24.10 9.58 -11.40
C ARG A 117 -23.46 9.50 -10.01
N PRO A 118 -22.13 9.32 -9.93
CA PRO A 118 -21.41 9.50 -8.69
C PRO A 118 -21.65 10.93 -8.19
N GLN A 119 -22.13 11.06 -6.95
CA GLN A 119 -22.23 12.39 -6.36
C GLN A 119 -20.80 12.89 -6.04
N PRO A 120 -20.49 14.17 -6.31
CA PRO A 120 -19.17 14.70 -6.01
C PRO A 120 -18.86 14.65 -4.50
N LEU A 121 -17.59 14.50 -4.16
CA LEU A 121 -17.12 14.55 -2.78
C LEU A 121 -17.50 15.87 -2.11
N SER A 122 -17.72 15.84 -0.79
CA SER A 122 -17.87 17.07 -0.01
C SER A 122 -16.60 17.92 -0.14
N PRO A 123 -16.67 19.26 0.04
CA PRO A 123 -15.47 20.10 -0.03
C PRO A 123 -14.38 19.68 0.97
N SER A 124 -14.78 19.18 2.14
CA SER A 124 -13.84 18.68 3.15
C SER A 124 -13.19 17.36 2.71
N ASP A 125 -13.96 16.42 2.18
CA ASP A 125 -13.42 15.14 1.72
C ASP A 125 -12.54 15.32 0.49
N ARG A 126 -12.87 16.28 -0.38
CA ARG A 126 -12.04 16.66 -1.52
C ARG A 126 -10.69 17.22 -1.05
N ALA A 127 -10.68 18.16 -0.11
CA ALA A 127 -9.42 18.69 0.44
C ALA A 127 -8.61 17.58 1.16
N ASP A 128 -9.29 16.67 1.86
CA ASP A 128 -8.66 15.52 2.50
C ASP A 128 -8.01 14.58 1.48
N ALA A 129 -8.71 14.32 0.37
CA ALA A 129 -8.22 13.50 -0.73
C ALA A 129 -7.04 14.14 -1.48
N GLU A 130 -7.12 15.44 -1.78
CA GLU A 130 -6.01 16.19 -2.39
C GLU A 130 -4.75 16.13 -1.51
N GLN A 131 -4.91 16.23 -0.18
CA GLN A 131 -3.78 16.10 0.75
C GLN A 131 -3.22 14.67 0.78
N VAL A 132 -4.08 13.64 0.81
CA VAL A 132 -3.63 12.24 0.77
C VAL A 132 -2.88 11.95 -0.52
N LEU A 133 -3.37 12.44 -1.65
CA LEU A 133 -2.71 12.32 -2.95
C LEU A 133 -1.32 12.95 -2.93
N ALA A 134 -1.23 14.22 -2.50
CA ALA A 134 0.04 14.94 -2.40
C ALA A 134 1.04 14.25 -1.47
N ASP A 135 0.59 13.72 -0.32
CA ASP A 135 1.45 13.01 0.62
C ASP A 135 1.97 11.68 0.04
N LEU A 136 1.13 10.94 -0.69
CA LEU A 136 1.52 9.69 -1.36
C LEU A 136 2.50 9.94 -2.52
N GLU A 137 2.25 10.97 -3.34
CA GLU A 137 3.17 11.41 -4.38
C GLU A 137 4.51 11.83 -3.79
N ALA A 138 4.51 12.65 -2.74
CA ALA A 138 5.73 13.08 -2.08
C ALA A 138 6.55 11.89 -1.55
N MET A 139 5.89 10.86 -1.01
CA MET A 139 6.55 9.62 -0.62
C MET A 139 7.12 8.86 -1.83
N ALA A 140 6.35 8.70 -2.90
CA ALA A 140 6.81 8.03 -4.12
C ALA A 140 8.02 8.75 -4.72
N MET A 141 7.99 10.08 -4.79
CA MET A 141 9.08 10.93 -5.28
C MET A 141 10.33 10.88 -4.39
N GLN A 142 10.19 10.53 -3.12
CA GLN A 142 11.33 10.24 -2.22
C GLN A 142 11.87 8.81 -2.38
N GLY A 143 11.40 8.07 -3.38
CA GLY A 143 11.80 6.68 -3.65
C GLY A 143 11.08 5.65 -2.77
N ASN A 144 10.02 6.02 -2.05
CA ASN A 144 9.25 5.04 -1.26
C ASN A 144 8.40 4.15 -2.17
N ARG A 145 8.99 3.04 -2.61
CA ARG A 145 8.32 2.04 -3.45
C ARG A 145 7.03 1.51 -2.86
N ALA A 146 6.92 1.41 -1.53
CA ALA A 146 5.71 0.90 -0.89
C ALA A 146 4.53 1.86 -1.01
N ALA A 147 4.77 3.15 -1.29
CA ALA A 147 3.71 4.14 -1.52
C ALA A 147 3.02 3.96 -2.88
N MET A 148 3.73 3.43 -3.89
CA MET A 148 3.20 3.35 -5.25
C MET A 148 1.91 2.55 -5.42
N PRO A 149 1.75 1.33 -4.86
CA PRO A 149 0.50 0.61 -5.01
C PRO A 149 -0.68 1.32 -4.34
N VAL A 150 -0.42 2.08 -3.27
CA VAL A 150 -1.45 2.89 -2.59
C VAL A 150 -1.80 4.11 -3.43
N LEU A 151 -0.79 4.78 -4.00
CA LEU A 151 -0.96 5.90 -4.91
C LEU A 151 -1.75 5.48 -6.15
N ASP A 152 -1.34 4.40 -6.82
CA ASP A 152 -2.01 3.81 -7.99
C ASP A 152 -3.49 3.51 -7.72
N GLN A 153 -3.79 2.80 -6.62
CA GLN A 153 -5.17 2.53 -6.22
C GLN A 153 -5.97 3.82 -5.99
N PHE A 154 -5.34 4.84 -5.41
CA PHE A 154 -6.00 6.08 -5.07
C PHE A 154 -6.28 6.93 -6.31
N VAL A 155 -5.29 7.13 -7.20
CA VAL A 155 -5.44 7.91 -8.45
C VAL A 155 -6.32 7.22 -9.48
N SER A 156 -6.39 5.89 -9.47
CA SER A 156 -7.29 5.12 -10.33
C SER A 156 -8.75 5.18 -9.86
N SER A 157 -9.03 5.80 -8.71
CA SER A 157 -10.39 5.92 -8.20
C SER A 157 -11.18 6.96 -9.00
N PRO A 158 -12.38 6.61 -9.50
CA PRO A 158 -13.25 7.56 -10.19
C PRO A 158 -13.75 8.70 -9.28
N LEU A 159 -13.53 8.60 -7.97
CA LEU A 159 -13.86 9.64 -7.00
C LEU A 159 -12.94 10.85 -7.09
N LEU A 160 -11.69 10.64 -7.52
CA LEU A 160 -10.74 11.72 -7.73
C LEU A 160 -10.93 12.22 -9.15
N ALA A 161 -11.67 13.31 -9.30
CA ALA A 161 -11.55 14.13 -10.50
C ALA A 161 -10.17 14.80 -10.46
N THR A 162 -9.14 14.11 -10.94
CA THR A 162 -7.82 14.72 -11.10
C THR A 162 -7.91 15.81 -12.16
N ALA A 163 -7.15 16.89 -11.97
CA ALA A 163 -7.10 17.98 -12.95
C ALA A 163 -6.48 17.52 -14.30
N GLU A 164 -5.69 16.45 -14.26
CA GLU A 164 -5.02 15.85 -15.41
C GLU A 164 -5.57 14.43 -15.64
N PRO A 165 -6.33 14.20 -16.73
CA PRO A 165 -6.98 12.90 -17.01
C PRO A 165 -6.00 11.73 -17.16
N LEU A 166 -4.77 11.99 -17.59
CA LEU A 166 -3.75 10.97 -17.89
C LEU A 166 -2.79 10.71 -16.72
N TYR A 167 -2.90 11.49 -15.65
CA TYR A 167 -1.94 11.46 -14.54
C TYR A 167 -2.00 10.15 -13.75
N GLY A 168 -3.22 9.64 -13.51
CA GLY A 168 -3.40 8.34 -12.86
C GLY A 168 -2.84 7.20 -13.69
N ASP A 169 -3.07 7.23 -15.01
CA ASP A 169 -2.55 6.24 -15.94
C ASP A 169 -1.01 6.22 -16.00
N ALA A 170 -0.39 7.40 -15.95
CA ALA A 170 1.07 7.51 -15.89
C ALA A 170 1.64 6.91 -14.60
N TRP A 171 1.05 7.20 -13.43
CA TRP A 171 1.47 6.58 -12.16
C TRP A 171 1.26 5.07 -12.14
N ARG A 172 0.15 4.60 -12.71
CA ARG A 172 -0.13 3.17 -12.88
C ARG A 172 0.98 2.50 -13.68
N LEU A 173 1.41 3.11 -14.79
CA LEU A 173 2.52 2.61 -15.60
C LEU A 173 3.86 2.67 -14.86
N VAL A 174 4.14 3.75 -14.12
CA VAL A 174 5.33 3.89 -13.26
C VAL A 174 5.40 2.76 -12.22
N SER A 175 4.29 2.37 -11.62
CA SER A 175 4.24 1.32 -10.59
C SER A 175 4.70 -0.07 -11.08
N GLN A 176 4.60 -0.31 -12.39
CA GLN A 176 5.00 -1.56 -13.04
C GLN A 176 6.50 -1.58 -13.41
N GLN A 177 7.17 -0.44 -13.36
CA GLN A 177 8.54 -0.30 -13.80
C GLN A 177 9.56 -0.76 -12.74
N PRO A 178 10.77 -1.18 -13.16
CA PRO A 178 11.85 -1.46 -12.23
C PRO A 178 12.28 -0.19 -11.50
N PHE A 179 12.63 -0.32 -10.21
CA PHE A 179 13.21 0.74 -9.40
C PHE A 179 14.74 0.70 -9.41
N GLY A 180 15.37 1.87 -9.23
CA GLY A 180 16.82 2.04 -9.12
C GLY A 180 17.55 2.02 -10.46
N HIS A 181 16.82 2.03 -11.58
CA HIS A 181 17.39 1.98 -12.92
C HIS A 181 16.63 2.88 -13.88
N PRO A 182 17.31 3.72 -14.68
CA PRO A 182 16.64 4.55 -15.68
C PRO A 182 15.98 3.69 -16.74
N LEU A 183 14.82 4.15 -17.24
CA LEU A 183 14.10 3.48 -18.32
C LEU A 183 14.81 3.66 -19.67
N PRO A 184 14.87 2.63 -20.53
CA PRO A 184 15.42 2.78 -21.87
C PRO A 184 14.50 3.66 -22.73
N ALA A 185 15.04 4.69 -23.38
CA ALA A 185 14.27 5.75 -24.04
C ALA A 185 13.30 5.28 -25.15
N ALA A 186 13.59 4.17 -25.83
CA ALA A 186 12.82 3.67 -26.98
C ALA A 186 12.31 2.23 -26.82
N ALA A 187 12.41 1.65 -25.62
CA ALA A 187 11.87 0.32 -25.35
C ALA A 187 10.44 0.46 -24.81
N PRO A 188 9.50 -0.41 -25.22
CA PRO A 188 8.19 -0.49 -24.59
C PRO A 188 8.31 -0.65 -23.07
N LEU A 189 7.53 0.11 -22.32
CA LEU A 189 7.39 -0.03 -20.87
C LEU A 189 6.53 -1.27 -20.54
N ARG A 190 6.74 -1.84 -19.36
CA ARG A 190 5.91 -2.95 -18.89
C ARG A 190 4.52 -2.44 -18.53
N GLY A 191 3.45 -3.10 -18.98
CA GLY A 191 2.09 -2.68 -18.67
C GLY A 191 1.51 -1.67 -19.67
N GLU A 192 2.23 -1.33 -20.75
CA GLU A 192 1.67 -0.50 -21.84
C GLU A 192 0.46 -1.18 -22.49
N GLU A 193 0.41 -2.52 -22.50
CA GLU A 193 -0.70 -3.31 -23.05
C GLU A 193 -2.07 -3.03 -22.40
N MET A 194 -2.06 -2.45 -21.19
CA MET A 194 -3.27 -2.04 -20.48
C MET A 194 -3.99 -0.86 -21.16
N PHE A 195 -3.32 -0.19 -22.09
CA PHE A 195 -3.82 0.98 -22.81
C PHE A 195 -4.12 0.69 -24.29
N GLU A 196 -4.18 -0.57 -24.71
CA GLU A 196 -4.45 -0.95 -26.11
C GLU A 196 -5.77 -0.40 -26.68
N GLU A 197 -6.75 -0.09 -25.81
CA GLU A 197 -8.02 0.53 -26.21
C GLU A 197 -7.94 2.06 -26.34
N MET A 198 -6.87 2.68 -25.85
CA MET A 198 -6.62 4.12 -26.03
C MET A 198 -6.18 4.41 -27.46
N ASP A 199 -6.46 5.62 -27.94
CA ASP A 199 -5.87 6.07 -29.18
C ASP A 199 -4.35 6.28 -29.00
N ALA A 200 -3.59 6.08 -30.08
CA ALA A 200 -2.13 6.10 -30.05
C ALA A 200 -1.55 7.45 -29.57
N ALA A 201 -2.24 8.57 -29.77
CA ALA A 201 -1.76 9.87 -29.31
C ALA A 201 -1.90 10.01 -27.78
N THR A 202 -3.01 9.52 -27.22
CA THR A 202 -3.22 9.47 -25.77
C THR A 202 -2.26 8.50 -25.10
N GLU A 203 -2.09 7.29 -25.65
CA GLU A 203 -1.14 6.31 -25.14
C GLU A 203 0.29 6.89 -25.10
N GLN A 204 0.72 7.56 -26.18
CA GLN A 204 2.04 8.17 -26.24
C GLN A 204 2.23 9.27 -25.18
N GLN A 205 1.19 10.04 -24.85
CA GLN A 205 1.23 11.03 -23.78
C GLN A 205 1.37 10.38 -22.40
N VAL A 206 0.64 9.31 -22.12
CA VAL A 206 0.76 8.53 -20.87
C VAL A 206 2.17 7.97 -20.73
N VAL A 207 2.72 7.36 -21.79
CA VAL A 207 4.08 6.78 -21.79
C VAL A 207 5.15 7.85 -21.56
N MET A 208 5.01 9.02 -22.21
CA MET A 208 5.94 10.13 -22.01
C MET A 208 5.91 10.63 -20.57
N LEU A 209 4.72 10.90 -20.02
CA LEU A 209 4.56 11.36 -18.64
C LEU A 209 5.08 10.32 -17.63
N ALA A 210 4.80 9.04 -17.85
CA ALA A 210 5.30 7.97 -16.99
C ALA A 210 6.84 7.91 -16.95
N ARG A 211 7.51 8.18 -18.08
CA ARG A 211 8.99 8.24 -18.12
C ARG A 211 9.54 9.41 -17.32
N GLU A 212 8.90 10.58 -17.42
CA GLU A 212 9.29 11.77 -16.66
C GLU A 212 9.11 11.58 -15.15
N LEU A 213 7.97 11.01 -14.76
CA LEU A 213 7.68 10.66 -13.36
C LEU A 213 8.68 9.62 -12.84
N HIS A 214 8.93 8.55 -13.60
CA HIS A 214 9.89 7.51 -13.23
C HIS A 214 11.30 8.06 -13.05
N ALA A 215 11.76 8.90 -13.99
CA ALA A 215 13.06 9.55 -13.90
C ALA A 215 13.20 10.39 -12.62
N SER A 216 12.11 11.00 -12.17
CA SER A 216 12.10 11.86 -10.98
C SER A 216 12.01 11.09 -9.67
N CYS A 217 11.29 9.96 -9.63
CA CYS A 217 11.01 9.23 -8.40
C CYS A 217 11.92 8.01 -8.16
N CYS A 218 12.37 7.37 -9.23
CA CYS A 218 12.58 5.92 -9.21
C CYS A 218 13.76 5.41 -10.03
N ALA A 219 14.42 6.30 -10.78
CA ALA A 219 15.61 5.99 -11.57
C ALA A 219 16.90 5.93 -10.74
N HIS A 220 16.84 6.19 -9.43
CA HIS A 220 17.98 6.35 -8.53
C HIS A 220 17.97 5.33 -7.39
#